data_AF-A0AAW6H3R2-F1
#
_entry.id   AF-A0AAW6H3R2-F1
#
_cell.length_a   1.000
_cell.length_b   1.000
_cell.length_c   1.000
_cell.angle_alpha   90.00
_cell.angle_beta   90.00
_cell.angle_gamma   90.00
#
_symmetry.space_group_name_H-M   'P 1'
#
loop_
_entity.id
_entity.type
_entity.pdbx_description
1 polymer ?
#
loop_
_entity_poly.entity_id
_entity_poly.type
_entity_poly.pdbx_seq_one_letter_code
_entity_poly.pdbx_strand_id
1 'polypeptide(L)'
;LTVHYENKSILPSLQLKTRQTSKNSQNDYKESDSKDHTKFSVDGINFYVKRRFVLEVVKHYIKDHPNINYVELEKVFPSNLHSKALGVIRTLIEVQEKIKSHPDLKKRYFLKPDEVILLADGTKIVVNNQWGTLFPRFLEAAKKLYQVTNDTESNTPISRLKITFGNGKVIQETQAAETFRQFVMTVGVEQVQSLNIKVCKIPLISNTLHEKYQRAQKPLGNGRFLMTCSNTKTKKRDIERIAKALGIQVTVEIV
;
A
#
# COMPACT_ATOMS: atom_id res chain seq x y z
N LEU A 1 -43.72 -11.62 -73.65
CA LEU A 1 -43.49 -10.16 -73.63
C LEU A 1 -42.15 -9.92 -72.94
N THR A 2 -41.10 -9.76 -73.73
CA THR A 2 -39.73 -9.50 -73.28
C THR A 2 -39.29 -8.21 -73.96
N VAL A 3 -38.86 -7.21 -73.19
CA VAL A 3 -37.95 -6.17 -73.71
C VAL A 3 -37.06 -5.64 -72.59
N HIS A 4 -35.80 -5.44 -72.95
CA HIS A 4 -34.69 -4.95 -72.17
C HIS A 4 -34.59 -3.41 -72.13
N TYR A 5 -33.71 -2.95 -71.24
CA TYR A 5 -32.67 -1.91 -71.41
C TYR A 5 -32.77 -0.61 -70.60
N GLU A 6 -31.61 -0.34 -69.98
CA GLU A 6 -31.15 0.80 -69.17
C GLU A 6 -31.08 2.13 -69.95
N ASN A 7 -31.08 3.28 -69.24
CA ASN A 7 -29.93 4.21 -69.28
C ASN A 7 -29.97 5.37 -68.24
N LYS A 8 -28.77 5.93 -68.06
CA LYS A 8 -28.17 6.74 -66.98
C LYS A 8 -28.52 8.24 -66.88
N SER A 9 -28.05 8.80 -65.74
CA SER A 9 -27.54 10.17 -65.47
C SER A 9 -28.58 11.24 -65.08
N ILE A 10 -28.40 12.13 -64.08
CA ILE A 10 -27.30 13.05 -63.75
C ILE A 10 -27.40 13.48 -62.25
N LEU A 11 -26.25 13.70 -61.57
CA LEU A 11 -26.08 14.40 -60.28
C LEU A 11 -25.96 15.93 -60.48
N PRO A 12 -26.36 16.78 -59.51
CA PRO A 12 -25.36 17.58 -58.76
C PRO A 12 -25.70 17.70 -57.24
N SER A 13 -24.80 17.30 -56.33
CA SER A 13 -23.81 18.12 -55.60
C SER A 13 -24.38 19.08 -54.52
N LEU A 14 -24.04 18.85 -53.25
CA LEU A 14 -23.24 19.77 -52.40
C LEU A 14 -23.35 19.45 -50.88
N GLN A 15 -22.19 19.08 -50.35
CA GLN A 15 -21.59 19.46 -49.05
C GLN A 15 -21.88 18.71 -47.74
N LEU A 16 -20.79 18.06 -47.31
CA LEU A 16 -20.43 17.60 -45.98
C LEU A 16 -20.60 18.67 -44.88
N LYS A 17 -21.11 18.22 -43.73
CA LYS A 17 -20.62 18.63 -42.41
C LYS A 17 -20.49 17.41 -41.51
N THR A 18 -19.27 16.89 -41.42
CA THR A 18 -18.83 15.94 -40.41
C THR A 18 -18.87 16.61 -39.03
N ARG A 19 -19.67 16.08 -38.10
CA ARG A 19 -19.56 16.41 -36.67
C ARG A 19 -18.92 15.22 -35.98
N GLN A 20 -17.63 15.39 -35.68
CA GLN A 20 -16.81 14.47 -34.91
C GLN A 20 -17.46 14.25 -33.54
N THR A 21 -17.83 13.00 -33.23
CA THR A 21 -18.16 12.59 -31.87
C THR A 21 -16.88 12.16 -31.18
N SER A 22 -16.62 12.83 -30.05
CA SER A 22 -15.42 12.77 -29.24
C SER A 22 -15.17 11.37 -28.69
N LYS A 23 -13.95 10.86 -28.90
CA LYS A 23 -13.42 9.67 -28.22
C LYS A 23 -13.29 9.98 -26.74
N ASN A 24 -14.13 9.35 -25.93
CA ASN A 24 -13.98 9.31 -24.49
C ASN A 24 -12.94 8.22 -24.16
N SER A 25 -11.66 8.59 -24.16
CA SER A 25 -10.57 7.69 -23.79
C SER A 25 -10.61 7.45 -22.28
N GLN A 26 -11.11 6.27 -21.90
CA GLN A 26 -11.00 5.71 -20.56
C GLN A 26 -9.52 5.62 -20.18
N ASN A 27 -9.16 6.23 -19.05
CA ASN A 27 -7.88 6.03 -18.39
C ASN A 27 -7.87 4.63 -17.78
N ASP A 28 -7.42 3.66 -18.58
CA ASP A 28 -7.12 2.31 -18.11
C ASP A 28 -5.75 2.35 -17.42
N TYR A 29 -5.76 2.68 -16.13
CA TYR A 29 -4.59 2.51 -15.27
C TYR A 29 -4.33 1.01 -15.15
N LYS A 30 -3.39 0.50 -15.95
CA LYS A 30 -2.79 -0.81 -15.70
C LYS A 30 -2.10 -0.76 -14.34
N GLU A 31 -2.78 -1.31 -13.34
CA GLU A 31 -2.22 -1.63 -12.04
C GLU A 31 -1.07 -2.60 -12.29
N SER A 32 0.17 -2.09 -12.25
CA SER A 32 1.34 -2.96 -12.27
C SER A 32 1.24 -3.89 -11.06
N ASP A 33 1.37 -5.20 -11.27
CA ASP A 33 1.46 -6.26 -10.25
C ASP A 33 2.66 -6.03 -9.30
N SER A 34 2.60 -4.96 -8.51
CA SER A 34 3.60 -4.66 -7.50
C SER A 34 3.36 -5.66 -6.39
N LYS A 35 4.27 -6.65 -6.27
CA LYS A 35 4.21 -7.64 -5.20
C LYS A 35 4.06 -6.93 -3.86
N ASP A 36 3.02 -7.30 -3.12
CA ASP A 36 2.79 -6.76 -1.78
C ASP A 36 3.89 -7.26 -0.83
N HIS A 37 4.76 -6.35 -0.45
CA HIS A 37 5.88 -6.59 0.46
C HIS A 37 5.58 -6.18 1.91
N THR A 38 4.32 -5.81 2.23
CA THR A 38 3.91 -5.39 3.57
C THR A 38 4.24 -6.47 4.60
N LYS A 39 4.82 -6.05 5.71
CA LYS A 39 5.16 -6.89 6.85
C LYS A 39 4.34 -6.49 8.06
N PHE A 40 4.07 -7.46 8.91
CA PHE A 40 3.18 -7.33 10.06
C PHE A 40 3.91 -7.74 11.34
N SER A 41 3.53 -7.13 12.46
CA SER A 41 4.13 -7.36 13.77
C SER A 41 3.06 -7.39 14.86
N VAL A 42 3.21 -8.28 15.83
CA VAL A 42 2.41 -8.32 17.08
C VAL A 42 3.14 -7.72 18.28
N ASP A 43 4.46 -7.56 18.21
CA ASP A 43 5.30 -7.02 19.28
C ASP A 43 5.80 -5.59 19.01
N GLY A 44 5.49 -5.04 17.83
CA GLY A 44 5.96 -3.74 17.35
C GLY A 44 7.47 -3.69 17.05
N ILE A 45 8.19 -4.80 17.21
CA ILE A 45 9.65 -4.90 17.10
C ILE A 45 10.04 -5.76 15.89
N ASN A 46 9.46 -6.95 15.77
CA ASN A 46 9.75 -7.91 14.72
C ASN A 46 8.66 -7.89 13.65
N PHE A 47 9.04 -7.53 12.42
CA PHE A 47 8.13 -7.43 11.28
C PHE A 47 8.32 -8.57 10.29
N TYR A 48 7.23 -9.30 10.01
CA TYR A 48 7.24 -10.51 9.20
C TYR A 48 6.34 -10.39 7.97
N VAL A 49 6.80 -10.93 6.85
CA VAL A 49 5.95 -11.12 5.66
C VAL A 49 4.79 -12.08 5.98
N LYS A 50 3.65 -11.94 5.27
CA LYS A 50 2.39 -12.68 5.49
C LYS A 50 2.54 -14.11 6.01
N ARG A 51 3.22 -14.99 5.24
CA ARG A 51 3.39 -16.41 5.60
C ARG A 51 4.09 -16.60 6.95
N ARG A 52 5.10 -15.79 7.25
CA ARG A 52 5.88 -15.90 8.47
C ARG A 52 5.13 -15.26 9.64
N PHE A 53 4.41 -14.16 9.40
CA PHE A 53 3.54 -13.54 10.39
C PHE A 53 2.52 -14.54 10.95
N VAL A 54 1.86 -15.34 10.10
CA VAL A 54 0.92 -16.38 10.57
C VAL A 54 1.62 -17.39 11.49
N LEU A 55 2.79 -17.89 11.10
CA LEU A 55 3.56 -18.82 11.92
C LEU A 55 3.91 -18.22 13.30
N GLU A 56 4.37 -16.97 13.31
CA GLU A 56 4.76 -16.30 14.56
C GLU A 56 3.55 -15.98 15.44
N VAL A 57 2.38 -15.63 14.88
CA VAL A 57 1.14 -15.45 15.65
C VAL A 57 0.72 -16.75 16.33
N VAL A 58 0.78 -17.88 15.63
CA VAL A 58 0.43 -19.19 16.21
C VAL A 58 1.43 -19.57 17.31
N LYS A 59 2.74 -19.39 17.08
CA LYS A 59 3.78 -19.63 18.10
C LYS A 59 3.59 -18.75 19.33
N HIS A 60 3.29 -17.47 19.13
CA HIS A 60 3.05 -16.51 20.21
C HIS A 60 1.82 -16.92 21.04
N TYR A 61 0.72 -17.29 20.38
CA TYR A 61 -0.49 -17.73 21.07
C TYR A 61 -0.27 -18.97 21.94
N ILE A 62 0.47 -19.95 21.45
CA ILE A 62 0.82 -21.16 22.22
C ILE A 62 1.74 -20.80 23.41
N LYS A 63 2.66 -19.85 23.22
CA LYS A 63 3.51 -19.38 24.32
C LYS A 63 2.70 -18.73 25.45
N ASP A 64 1.66 -17.98 25.10
CA ASP A 64 0.76 -17.36 26.08
C ASP A 64 -0.22 -18.38 26.70
N HIS A 65 -0.44 -19.52 26.04
CA HIS A 65 -1.37 -20.58 26.44
C HIS A 65 -0.67 -21.94 26.45
N PRO A 66 0.32 -22.19 27.34
CA PRO A 66 1.23 -23.33 27.23
C PRO A 66 0.57 -24.71 27.29
N ASN A 67 -0.63 -24.82 27.88
CA ASN A 67 -1.36 -26.07 28.02
C ASN A 67 -2.45 -26.28 26.95
N ILE A 68 -2.53 -25.40 25.94
CA ILE A 68 -3.56 -25.52 24.90
C ILE A 68 -3.35 -26.80 24.08
N ASN A 69 -4.44 -27.54 23.87
CA ASN A 69 -4.42 -28.72 23.01
C ASN A 69 -4.78 -28.37 21.55
N TYR A 70 -4.61 -29.34 20.64
CA TYR A 70 -4.89 -29.14 19.21
C TYR A 70 -6.33 -28.69 18.94
N VAL A 71 -7.31 -29.28 19.63
CA VAL A 71 -8.74 -29.02 19.40
C VAL A 71 -9.11 -27.60 19.81
N GLU A 72 -8.58 -27.13 20.94
CA GLU A 72 -8.76 -25.76 21.41
C GLU A 72 -8.06 -24.77 20.47
N LEU A 73 -6.84 -25.09 20.02
CA LEU A 73 -6.11 -24.26 19.08
C LEU A 73 -6.84 -24.16 17.72
N GLU A 74 -7.50 -25.22 17.26
CA GLU A 74 -8.33 -25.18 16.06
C GLU A 74 -9.61 -24.33 16.24
N LYS A 75 -10.12 -24.17 17.47
CA LYS A 75 -11.21 -23.21 17.73
C LYS A 75 -10.72 -21.76 17.63
N VAL A 76 -9.48 -21.49 18.02
CA VAL A 76 -8.86 -20.15 17.95
C VAL A 76 -8.46 -19.81 16.52
N PHE A 77 -7.92 -20.78 15.78
CA PHE A 77 -7.54 -20.65 14.37
C PHE A 77 -8.32 -21.62 13.48
N PRO A 78 -9.64 -21.40 13.25
CA PRO A 78 -10.46 -22.35 12.53
C PRO A 78 -10.02 -22.56 11.09
N SER A 79 -10.20 -23.78 10.61
CA SER A 79 -9.77 -24.18 9.26
C SER A 79 -10.34 -23.31 8.13
N ASN A 80 -11.51 -22.70 8.32
CA ASN A 80 -12.15 -21.81 7.32
C ASN A 80 -11.45 -20.45 7.15
N LEU A 81 -10.55 -20.04 8.05
CA LEU A 81 -9.67 -18.88 7.83
C LEU A 81 -8.80 -19.06 6.58
N HIS A 82 -8.46 -20.31 6.26
CA HIS A 82 -7.84 -20.69 5.01
C HIS A 82 -8.84 -21.48 4.14
N SER A 83 -8.91 -22.80 4.33
CA SER A 83 -9.87 -23.69 3.68
C SER A 83 -10.07 -24.93 4.54
N LYS A 84 -11.25 -25.56 4.50
CA LYS A 84 -11.53 -26.77 5.31
C LYS A 84 -10.50 -27.89 5.07
N ALA A 85 -10.02 -28.04 3.84
CA ALA A 85 -9.07 -29.10 3.49
C ALA A 85 -7.65 -28.86 4.02
N LEU A 86 -7.15 -27.62 3.92
CA LEU A 86 -5.76 -27.29 4.26
C LEU A 86 -5.61 -26.69 5.66
N GLY A 87 -6.61 -25.95 6.12
CA GLY A 87 -6.60 -25.29 7.43
C GLY A 87 -5.50 -24.23 7.59
N VAL A 88 -5.54 -23.58 8.76
CA VAL A 88 -4.42 -22.75 9.24
C VAL A 88 -3.33 -23.66 9.81
N ILE A 89 -3.75 -24.61 10.63
CA ILE A 89 -2.91 -25.62 11.30
C ILE A 89 -3.40 -27.02 10.96
N ARG A 90 -2.46 -27.97 10.92
CA ARG A 90 -2.72 -29.42 10.82
C ARG A 90 -1.72 -30.17 11.68
N THR A 91 -2.04 -31.41 12.06
CA THR A 91 -1.04 -32.26 12.69
C THR A 91 0.02 -32.65 11.66
N LEU A 92 1.26 -32.80 12.11
CA LEU A 92 2.37 -33.19 11.24
C LEU A 92 2.11 -34.57 10.61
N ILE A 93 1.55 -35.51 11.40
CA ILE A 93 1.23 -36.88 10.96
C ILE A 93 0.22 -36.84 9.80
N GLU A 94 -0.88 -36.08 9.95
CA GLU A 94 -1.89 -35.94 8.90
C GLU A 94 -1.29 -35.38 7.60
N VAL A 95 -0.46 -34.34 7.70
CA VAL A 95 0.17 -33.74 6.52
C VAL A 95 1.16 -34.70 5.87
N GLN A 96 1.96 -35.43 6.65
CA GLN A 96 2.91 -36.42 6.13
C GLN A 96 2.21 -37.56 5.38
N GLU A 97 1.09 -38.06 5.90
CA GLU A 97 0.29 -39.07 5.21
C GLU A 97 -0.30 -38.53 3.91
N LYS A 98 -0.87 -37.31 3.93
CA LYS A 98 -1.43 -36.69 2.71
C LYS A 98 -0.37 -36.38 1.66
N ILE A 99 0.87 -36.06 2.05
CA ILE A 99 1.97 -35.81 1.12
C ILE A 99 2.28 -37.05 0.26
N LYS A 100 2.07 -38.27 0.77
CA LYS A 100 2.32 -39.51 0.00
C LYS A 100 1.44 -39.57 -1.26
N SER A 101 0.20 -39.09 -1.17
CA SER A 101 -0.74 -39.04 -2.29
C SER A 101 -0.74 -37.68 -3.02
N HIS A 102 -0.37 -36.60 -2.33
CA HIS A 102 -0.38 -35.23 -2.85
C HIS A 102 0.96 -34.53 -2.55
N PRO A 103 2.00 -34.77 -3.36
CA PRO A 103 3.35 -34.26 -3.09
C PRO A 103 3.46 -32.73 -3.05
N ASP A 104 2.52 -32.00 -3.64
CA ASP A 104 2.49 -30.53 -3.64
C ASP A 104 2.30 -29.95 -2.24
N LEU A 105 1.66 -30.69 -1.33
CA LEU A 105 1.46 -30.29 0.06
C LEU A 105 2.78 -30.03 0.80
N LYS A 106 3.90 -30.64 0.36
CA LYS A 106 5.24 -30.38 0.91
C LYS A 106 5.64 -28.91 0.83
N LYS A 107 5.10 -28.17 -0.14
CA LYS A 107 5.36 -26.73 -0.33
C LYS A 107 4.35 -25.83 0.37
N ARG A 108 3.24 -26.37 0.88
CA ARG A 108 2.12 -25.59 1.45
C ARG A 108 2.21 -25.39 2.96
N TYR A 109 3.02 -26.17 3.66
CA TYR A 109 3.20 -26.05 5.11
C TYR A 109 4.66 -25.75 5.46
N PHE A 110 4.87 -25.19 6.66
CA PHE A 110 6.20 -25.09 7.26
C PHE A 110 6.58 -26.45 7.86
N LEU A 111 7.46 -27.18 7.17
CA LEU A 111 7.86 -28.55 7.51
C LEU A 111 9.30 -28.68 8.01
N LYS A 112 10.05 -27.57 8.08
CA LYS A 112 11.41 -27.62 8.61
C LYS A 112 11.39 -27.92 10.10
N PRO A 113 12.38 -28.67 10.64
CA PRO A 113 12.39 -29.04 12.05
C PRO A 113 12.24 -27.88 13.05
N ASP A 114 12.79 -26.71 12.73
CA ASP A 114 12.72 -25.48 13.53
C ASP A 114 11.40 -24.69 13.40
N GLU A 115 10.57 -25.05 12.40
CA GLU A 115 9.29 -24.41 12.13
C GLU A 115 8.08 -25.25 12.58
N VAL A 116 8.26 -26.57 12.73
CA VAL A 116 7.27 -27.46 13.36
C VAL A 116 7.08 -27.06 14.82
N ILE A 117 5.84 -26.95 15.27
CA ILE A 117 5.50 -26.55 16.64
C ILE A 117 5.15 -27.80 17.44
N LEU A 118 5.71 -27.93 18.64
CA LEU A 118 5.42 -28.99 19.59
C LEU A 118 4.46 -28.46 20.67
N LEU A 119 3.30 -29.10 20.81
CA LEU A 119 2.35 -28.82 21.91
C LEU A 119 2.76 -29.58 23.18
N ALA A 120 2.19 -29.19 24.33
CA ALA A 120 2.53 -29.76 25.64
C ALA A 120 2.25 -31.27 25.76
N ASP A 121 1.25 -31.78 25.02
CA ASP A 121 0.91 -33.20 24.96
C ASP A 121 1.82 -34.01 24.01
N GLY A 122 2.83 -33.38 23.42
CA GLY A 122 3.73 -33.99 22.45
C GLY A 122 3.21 -33.96 21.01
N THR A 123 2.00 -33.46 20.76
CA THR A 123 1.44 -33.31 19.41
C THR A 123 2.28 -32.33 18.61
N LYS A 124 2.77 -32.77 17.44
CA LYS A 124 3.47 -31.91 16.48
C LYS A 124 2.49 -31.33 15.48
N ILE A 125 2.48 -30.01 15.34
CA ILE A 125 1.62 -29.29 14.41
C ILE A 125 2.45 -28.48 13.40
N VAL A 126 1.83 -28.22 12.26
CA VAL A 126 2.42 -27.44 11.16
C VAL A 126 1.44 -26.36 10.71
N VAL A 127 1.98 -25.22 10.26
CA VAL A 127 1.22 -24.05 9.83
C VAL A 127 1.27 -23.93 8.32
N ASN A 128 0.14 -23.58 7.69
CA ASN A 128 0.06 -23.31 6.27
C ASN A 128 0.84 -22.02 5.91
N ASN A 129 1.57 -22.03 4.80
CA ASN A 129 2.42 -20.94 4.35
C ASN A 129 1.91 -20.19 3.11
N GLN A 130 0.79 -20.62 2.51
CA GLN A 130 0.23 -20.06 1.27
C GLN A 130 -1.06 -19.30 1.52
N TRP A 131 -0.97 -17.99 1.73
CA TRP A 131 -2.13 -17.21 2.15
C TRP A 131 -2.79 -16.40 1.04
N GLY A 132 -2.02 -15.86 0.07
CA GLY A 132 -2.58 -15.10 -1.06
C GLY A 132 -3.68 -14.11 -0.65
N THR A 133 -4.84 -14.24 -1.28
CA THR A 133 -6.07 -13.45 -1.02
C THR A 133 -6.82 -13.82 0.26
N LEU A 134 -6.47 -14.95 0.91
CA LEU A 134 -7.06 -15.39 2.17
C LEU A 134 -6.40 -14.73 3.40
N PHE A 135 -5.19 -14.16 3.25
CA PHE A 135 -4.47 -13.51 4.35
C PHE A 135 -5.30 -12.50 5.15
N PRO A 136 -6.11 -11.60 4.54
CA PRO A 136 -6.91 -10.64 5.31
C PRO A 136 -7.83 -11.29 6.33
N ARG A 137 -8.36 -12.49 6.06
CA ARG A 137 -9.22 -13.22 7.01
C ARG A 137 -8.46 -13.60 8.28
N PHE A 138 -7.23 -14.09 8.10
CA PHE A 138 -6.35 -14.40 9.23
C PHE A 138 -5.92 -13.13 9.96
N LEU A 139 -5.60 -12.05 9.25
CA LEU A 139 -5.22 -10.78 9.85
C LEU A 139 -6.33 -10.24 10.77
N GLU A 140 -7.58 -10.29 10.34
CA GLU A 140 -8.72 -9.89 11.19
C GLU A 140 -8.90 -10.79 12.41
N ALA A 141 -8.62 -12.10 12.29
CA ALA A 141 -8.61 -12.99 13.45
C ALA A 141 -7.46 -12.64 14.42
N ALA A 142 -6.26 -12.39 13.90
CA ALA A 142 -5.10 -12.01 14.70
C ALA A 142 -5.30 -10.68 15.45
N LYS A 143 -5.94 -9.68 14.80
CA LYS A 143 -6.27 -8.39 15.42
C LYS A 143 -7.26 -8.49 16.58
N LYS A 144 -8.08 -9.54 16.64
CA LYS A 144 -8.96 -9.81 17.79
C LYS A 144 -8.21 -10.34 19.00
N LEU A 145 -7.02 -10.91 18.78
CA LEU A 145 -6.17 -11.51 19.82
C LEU A 145 -5.07 -10.53 20.28
N TYR A 146 -4.51 -9.76 19.34
CA TYR A 146 -3.35 -8.91 19.58
C TYR A 146 -3.48 -7.56 18.88
N GLN A 147 -2.72 -6.58 19.38
CA GLN A 147 -2.50 -5.34 18.64
C GLN A 147 -1.51 -5.59 17.49
N VAL A 148 -2.03 -5.74 16.27
CA VAL A 148 -1.22 -5.94 15.07
C VAL A 148 -0.86 -4.60 14.44
N THR A 149 0.41 -4.42 14.13
CA THR A 149 0.95 -3.27 13.38
C THR A 149 1.53 -3.76 12.06
N ASN A 150 1.70 -2.85 11.09
CA ASN A 150 2.41 -3.16 9.86
C ASN A 150 3.55 -2.17 9.62
N ASP A 151 4.51 -2.56 8.78
CA ASP A 151 5.73 -1.77 8.51
C ASP A 151 5.47 -0.50 7.70
N THR A 152 4.23 -0.30 7.24
CA THR A 152 3.77 0.93 6.56
C THR A 152 3.04 1.90 7.51
N GLU A 153 2.46 1.39 8.58
CA GLU A 153 1.82 2.15 9.66
C GLU A 153 2.89 2.49 10.69
N SER A 154 3.57 3.62 10.49
CA SER A 154 4.49 4.13 11.50
C SER A 154 3.69 4.46 12.78
N ASN A 155 3.83 3.65 13.83
CA ASN A 155 3.30 3.91 15.18
C ASN A 155 3.90 5.15 15.87
N THR A 156 4.79 5.88 15.20
CA THR A 156 5.17 7.23 15.62
C THR A 156 3.94 8.13 15.50
N PRO A 157 3.58 8.91 16.54
CA PRO A 157 2.57 9.94 16.43
C PRO A 157 2.78 10.73 15.14
N ILE A 158 1.72 10.83 14.32
CA ILE A 158 1.78 11.54 13.04
C ILE A 158 2.04 13.00 13.38
N SER A 159 3.33 13.39 13.34
CA SER A 159 3.73 14.78 13.48
C SER A 159 3.11 15.60 12.34
N ARG A 160 2.26 16.55 12.70
CA ARG A 160 1.64 17.50 11.78
C ARG A 160 2.48 18.77 11.72
N LEU A 161 2.16 19.61 10.74
CA LEU A 161 2.72 20.95 10.65
C LEU A 161 1.60 21.96 10.77
N LYS A 162 1.88 23.04 11.49
CA LYS A 162 1.07 24.26 11.49
C LYS A 162 1.96 25.39 11.00
N ILE A 163 1.51 26.08 9.95
CA ILE A 163 2.21 27.22 9.36
C ILE A 163 1.33 28.45 9.57
N THR A 164 1.88 29.47 10.24
CA THR A 164 1.22 30.76 10.45
C THR A 164 1.98 31.82 9.68
N PHE A 165 1.34 32.45 8.70
CA PHE A 165 1.91 33.56 7.92
C PHE A 165 1.83 34.86 8.73
N GLY A 166 2.71 35.83 8.43
CA GLY A 166 2.72 37.14 9.09
C GLY A 166 1.41 37.93 8.94
N ASN A 167 0.60 37.62 7.92
CA ASN A 167 -0.75 38.19 7.74
C ASN A 167 -1.85 37.47 8.55
N GLY A 168 -1.49 36.52 9.41
CA GLY A 168 -2.43 35.75 10.23
C GLY A 168 -3.05 34.52 9.56
N LYS A 169 -2.81 34.27 8.25
CA LYS A 169 -3.29 33.05 7.58
C LYS A 169 -2.62 31.82 8.20
N VAL A 170 -3.42 30.79 8.51
CA VAL A 170 -2.92 29.51 9.04
C VAL A 170 -3.16 28.39 8.03
N ILE A 171 -2.17 27.53 7.84
CA ILE A 171 -2.28 26.26 7.09
C ILE A 171 -1.94 25.12 8.05
N GLN A 172 -2.86 24.19 8.24
CA GLN A 172 -2.69 23.02 9.10
C GLN A 172 -3.52 21.86 8.58
N GLU A 173 -2.86 20.95 7.86
CA GLU A 173 -3.51 19.78 7.27
C GLU A 173 -3.31 18.53 8.15
N THR A 174 -4.08 17.48 7.86
CA THR A 174 -3.96 16.19 8.56
C THR A 174 -2.61 15.50 8.34
N GLN A 175 -1.94 15.82 7.23
CA GLN A 175 -0.60 15.31 6.90
C GLN A 175 0.39 16.46 6.71
N ALA A 176 1.59 16.33 7.28
CA ALA A 176 2.68 17.30 7.08
C ALA A 176 3.04 17.53 5.60
N ALA A 177 2.94 16.48 4.77
CA ALA A 177 3.16 16.58 3.32
C ALA A 177 2.11 17.46 2.63
N GLU A 178 0.85 17.38 3.07
CA GLU A 178 -0.23 18.20 2.51
C GLU A 178 -0.12 19.65 2.99
N THR A 179 0.24 19.86 4.26
CA THR A 179 0.52 21.21 4.79
C THR A 179 1.64 21.88 3.98
N PHE A 180 2.71 21.14 3.67
CA PHE A 180 3.81 21.65 2.84
C PHE A 180 3.36 21.97 1.41
N ARG A 181 2.55 21.09 0.80
CA ARG A 181 1.96 21.34 -0.52
C ARG A 181 1.12 22.62 -0.53
N GLN A 182 0.22 22.79 0.43
CA GLN A 182 -0.64 23.98 0.55
C GLN A 182 0.17 25.27 0.76
N PHE A 183 1.28 25.19 1.49
CA PHE A 183 2.23 26.30 1.59
C PHE A 183 2.82 26.67 0.23
N VAL A 184 3.34 25.70 -0.54
CA VAL A 184 3.90 25.95 -1.88
C VAL A 184 2.83 26.51 -2.84
N MET A 185 1.61 25.99 -2.77
CA MET A 185 0.48 26.50 -3.57
C MET A 185 0.10 27.93 -3.18
N THR A 186 0.13 28.25 -1.88
CA THR A 186 -0.19 29.60 -1.36
C THR A 186 0.87 30.62 -1.73
N VAL A 187 2.16 30.25 -1.65
CA VAL A 187 3.29 31.13 -1.96
C VAL A 187 3.46 31.31 -3.47
N GLY A 188 3.21 30.26 -4.24
CA GLY A 188 3.36 30.25 -5.69
C GLY A 188 4.38 29.21 -6.14
N VAL A 189 3.90 28.22 -6.89
CA VAL A 189 4.70 27.08 -7.37
C VAL A 189 5.94 27.53 -8.15
N GLU A 190 5.81 28.53 -9.01
CA GLU A 190 6.89 29.01 -9.88
C GLU A 190 7.96 29.78 -9.10
N GLN A 191 7.55 30.57 -8.11
CA GLN A 191 8.47 31.29 -7.23
C GLN A 191 9.31 30.28 -6.44
N VAL A 192 8.69 29.26 -5.86
CA VAL A 192 9.41 28.21 -5.14
C VAL A 192 10.30 27.38 -6.07
N GLN A 193 9.86 27.10 -7.30
CA GLN A 193 10.66 26.38 -8.28
C GLN A 193 11.91 27.17 -8.70
N SER A 194 11.80 28.49 -8.84
CA SER A 194 12.90 29.38 -9.23
C SER A 194 14.07 29.40 -8.23
N LEU A 195 13.81 29.04 -6.96
CA LEU A 195 14.85 28.92 -5.94
C LEU A 195 15.82 27.75 -6.18
N ASN A 196 15.48 26.83 -7.11
CA ASN A 196 16.29 25.67 -7.49
C ASN A 196 16.77 24.82 -6.29
N ILE A 197 15.93 24.72 -5.25
CA ILE A 197 16.22 23.94 -4.05
C ILE A 197 16.26 22.46 -4.41
N LYS A 198 17.31 21.76 -3.95
CA LYS A 198 17.47 20.32 -4.15
C LYS A 198 17.36 19.58 -2.82
N VAL A 199 16.57 18.51 -2.80
CA VAL A 199 16.43 17.56 -1.69
C VAL A 199 16.89 16.18 -2.17
N CYS A 200 17.85 15.57 -1.47
CA CYS A 200 18.44 14.28 -1.89
C CYS A 200 18.98 14.28 -3.34
N LYS A 201 19.60 15.38 -3.76
CA LYS A 201 20.09 15.63 -5.14
C LYS A 201 19.01 15.78 -6.22
N ILE A 202 17.73 15.78 -5.83
CA ILE A 202 16.58 15.91 -6.74
C ILE A 202 15.95 17.31 -6.54
N PRO A 203 15.51 17.99 -7.61
CA PRO A 203 14.75 19.23 -7.47
C PRO A 203 13.53 19.06 -6.56
N LEU A 204 13.33 20.00 -5.63
CA LEU A 204 12.19 19.99 -4.72
C LEU A 204 10.85 20.04 -5.50
N ILE A 205 10.82 20.82 -6.58
CA ILE A 205 9.72 20.85 -7.55
C ILE A 205 10.25 20.34 -8.88
N SER A 206 9.66 19.24 -9.36
CA SER A 206 10.02 18.59 -10.62
C SER A 206 8.89 18.72 -11.65
N ASN A 207 9.23 18.80 -12.93
CA ASN A 207 8.29 18.73 -14.05
C ASN A 207 8.02 17.28 -14.50
N THR A 208 8.66 16.31 -13.85
CA THR A 208 8.50 14.88 -14.13
C THR A 208 8.28 14.10 -12.84
N LEU A 209 7.54 13.01 -12.98
CA LEU A 209 7.35 12.03 -11.93
C LEU A 209 8.59 11.13 -11.86
N HIS A 210 9.22 11.06 -10.71
CA HIS A 210 10.41 10.25 -10.51
C HIS A 210 9.99 8.83 -10.13
N GLU A 211 10.41 7.83 -10.90
CA GLU A 211 10.01 6.42 -10.75
C GLU A 211 10.12 5.92 -9.29
N LYS A 212 11.27 6.15 -8.65
CA LYS A 212 11.51 5.77 -7.25
C LYS A 212 10.60 6.46 -6.22
N TYR A 213 10.15 7.69 -6.47
CA TYR A 213 9.47 8.52 -5.48
C TYR A 213 8.03 8.86 -5.86
N GLN A 214 7.46 8.16 -6.83
CA GLN A 214 6.10 8.39 -7.34
C GLN A 214 5.06 8.53 -6.22
N ARG A 215 5.09 7.62 -5.22
CA ARG A 215 4.15 7.63 -4.08
C ARG A 215 4.33 8.83 -3.14
N ALA A 216 5.51 9.45 -3.15
CA ALA A 216 5.89 10.54 -2.26
C ALA A 216 5.94 11.91 -2.97
N GLN A 217 5.44 11.99 -4.20
CA GLN A 217 5.32 13.24 -4.95
C GLN A 217 3.86 13.74 -4.92
N LYS A 218 3.67 15.00 -4.55
CA LYS A 218 2.35 15.64 -4.50
C LYS A 218 2.14 16.52 -5.73
N PRO A 219 1.01 16.41 -6.45
CA PRO A 219 0.75 17.23 -7.62
C PRO A 219 0.52 18.69 -7.23
N LEU A 220 1.16 19.60 -7.98
CA LEU A 220 1.02 21.06 -7.85
C LEU A 220 0.22 21.69 -9.01
N GLY A 221 -0.25 20.87 -9.97
CA GLY A 221 -0.87 21.35 -11.21
C GLY A 221 0.15 21.59 -12.33
N ASN A 222 -0.34 21.73 -13.57
CA ASN A 222 0.48 22.01 -14.76
C ASN A 222 1.69 21.07 -14.94
N GLY A 223 1.53 19.78 -14.61
CA GLY A 223 2.61 18.79 -14.72
C GLY A 223 3.74 18.93 -13.69
N ARG A 224 3.59 19.79 -12.67
CA ARG A 224 4.60 19.99 -11.62
C ARG A 224 4.28 19.15 -10.38
N PHE A 225 5.33 18.65 -9.74
CA PHE A 225 5.25 17.77 -8.58
C PHE A 225 6.18 18.24 -7.45
N LEU A 226 5.64 18.34 -6.24
CA LEU A 226 6.40 18.59 -5.01
C LEU A 226 6.95 17.28 -4.45
N MET A 227 8.25 17.23 -4.17
CA MET A 227 8.87 16.12 -3.46
C MET A 227 8.53 16.17 -1.96
N THR A 228 7.92 15.12 -1.43
CA THR A 228 7.49 15.06 -0.01
C THR A 228 7.99 13.83 0.76
N CYS A 229 8.98 13.12 0.21
CA CYS A 229 9.55 11.89 0.80
C CYS A 229 10.35 12.10 2.11
N SER A 230 10.62 13.35 2.50
CA SER A 230 11.39 13.67 3.71
C SER A 230 10.55 13.54 5.01
N ASN A 231 11.17 13.53 6.20
CA ASN A 231 10.42 13.55 7.46
C ASN A 231 9.88 14.95 7.82
N THR A 232 8.98 15.04 8.81
CA THR A 232 8.31 16.30 9.21
C THR A 232 9.29 17.40 9.63
N LYS A 233 10.36 17.05 10.36
CA LYS A 233 11.43 18.01 10.73
C LYS A 233 12.12 18.60 9.49
N THR A 234 12.35 17.78 8.46
CA THR A 234 12.96 18.23 7.21
C THR A 234 12.00 19.09 6.40
N LYS A 235 10.72 18.71 6.30
CA LYS A 235 9.69 19.56 5.68
C LYS A 235 9.63 20.94 6.34
N LYS A 236 9.63 21.01 7.68
CA LYS A 236 9.70 22.27 8.42
C LYS A 236 10.91 23.12 7.98
N ARG A 237 12.12 22.54 7.97
CA ARG A 237 13.34 23.23 7.52
C ARG A 237 13.25 23.72 6.07
N ASP A 238 12.65 22.94 5.18
CA ASP A 238 12.48 23.31 3.78
C ASP A 238 11.48 24.49 3.65
N ILE A 239 10.38 24.48 4.39
CA ILE A 239 9.42 25.61 4.45
C ILE A 239 10.11 26.87 4.96
N GLU A 240 10.83 26.79 6.07
CA GLU A 240 11.56 27.93 6.65
C GLU A 240 12.62 28.47 5.67
N ARG A 241 13.33 27.58 4.96
CA ARG A 241 14.31 27.98 3.93
C ARG A 241 13.64 28.70 2.76
N ILE A 242 12.53 28.19 2.27
CA ILE A 242 11.76 28.81 1.17
C ILE A 242 11.25 30.18 1.60
N ALA A 243 10.63 30.26 2.78
CA ALA A 243 10.09 31.50 3.30
C ALA A 243 11.19 32.57 3.48
N LYS A 244 12.34 32.18 4.04
CA LYS A 244 13.50 33.07 4.15
C LYS A 244 14.00 33.54 2.77
N ALA A 245 14.11 32.64 1.80
CA ALA A 245 14.59 32.98 0.47
C ALA A 245 13.64 33.92 -0.30
N LEU A 246 12.34 33.86 -0.02
CA LEU A 246 11.32 34.70 -0.63
C LEU A 246 10.94 35.93 0.21
N GLY A 247 11.60 36.14 1.36
CA GLY A 247 11.29 37.26 2.26
C GLY A 247 9.90 37.17 2.92
N ILE A 248 9.33 35.97 3.05
CA ILE A 248 7.99 35.74 3.60
C ILE A 248 8.12 35.47 5.10
N GLN A 249 7.39 36.23 5.91
CA GLN A 249 7.30 35.97 7.34
C GLN A 249 6.37 34.78 7.61
N VAL A 250 6.92 33.71 8.18
CA VAL A 250 6.15 32.53 8.63
C VAL A 250 6.67 32.01 9.97
N THR A 251 5.77 31.42 10.75
CA THR A 251 6.10 30.59 11.91
C THR A 251 5.66 29.15 11.61
N VAL A 252 6.56 28.18 11.80
CA VAL A 252 6.30 26.76 11.52
C VAL A 252 6.45 25.93 12.79
N GLU A 253 5.38 25.25 13.18
CA GLU A 253 5.29 24.44 14.39
C GLU A 253 5.07 22.96 14.03
N ILE A 254 5.68 22.06 14.80
CA ILE A 254 5.39 20.62 14.73
C ILE A 254 4.36 20.33 15.82
N VAL A 255 3.19 19.80 15.44
CA VAL A 255 2.00 19.61 16.30
C VAL A 255 1.37 18.23 16.14
#